data_AF-A0A1H9B9L7-F1
#
_entry.id   AF-A0A1H9B9L7-F1
#
_cell.length_a   1.000
_cell.length_b   1.000
_cell.length_c   1.000
_cell.angle_alpha   90.00
_cell.angle_beta   90.00
_cell.angle_gamma   90.00
#
_symmetry.space_group_name_H-M   'P 1'
#
loop_
_entity.id
_entity.type
_entity.pdbx_description
1 polymer ?
#
loop_
_entity_poly.entity_id
_entity_poly.type
_entity_poly.pdbx_seq_one_letter_code
_entity_poly.pdbx_strand_id
1 'polypeptide(L)'
;MNKKVLLACLLAFILLIIGVIIGLYVRKKKQSQVFIESDYPFTYEVLKDNTLKITLDGSKTKQLTWTYEIEDEEYISVTPKGKEHGGKATFIVAPKASGLTNIKFKRSTDLAGYAYDAAVINAPIYVTETNGGLAISFLENPWLAVGPEPVAEDTDYPFLISYNEVGSPELLYIKGKNDWTVADPNNIVTTMISSGADGVDSEIIYKFVETKTVQASVTDADLEGYSIDSNGELQIDEGAFPMGSIGTTQEVYDPTAGMILDTTITVQSQTLNRTEYLDVHIDVNGNITVTKGEAPKN
;
A
#
# COMPACT_ATOMS: atom_id res chain seq x y z
N MET A 1 -42.62 19.54 -52.05
CA MET A 1 -42.74 18.26 -51.31
C MET A 1 -43.91 18.35 -50.35
N ASN A 2 -44.78 17.35 -50.32
CA ASN A 2 -46.01 17.41 -49.52
C ASN A 2 -45.66 17.39 -48.03
N LYS A 3 -46.20 18.29 -47.21
CA LYS A 3 -45.82 18.45 -45.78
C LYS A 3 -45.92 17.13 -44.99
N LYS A 4 -46.87 16.27 -45.38
CA LYS A 4 -47.06 14.93 -44.80
C LYS A 4 -45.88 13.98 -45.09
N VAL A 5 -45.28 14.07 -46.27
CA VAL A 5 -44.12 13.24 -46.67
C VAL A 5 -42.86 13.70 -45.95
N LEU A 6 -42.65 15.01 -45.80
CA LEU A 6 -41.52 15.54 -45.01
C LEU A 6 -41.60 15.09 -43.55
N LEU A 7 -42.79 15.14 -42.94
CA LEU A 7 -42.99 14.73 -41.55
C LEU A 7 -42.74 13.23 -41.35
N ALA A 8 -43.19 12.38 -42.29
CA ALA A 8 -42.94 10.95 -42.26
C ALA A 8 -41.44 10.62 -42.37
N CYS A 9 -40.71 11.30 -43.27
CA CYS A 9 -39.26 11.13 -43.39
C CYS A 9 -38.52 11.58 -42.13
N LEU A 10 -38.93 12.69 -41.50
CA LEU A 10 -38.32 13.18 -40.25
C LEU A 10 -38.52 12.17 -39.11
N LEU A 11 -39.73 11.61 -38.97
CA LEU A 11 -40.04 10.63 -37.94
C LEU A 11 -39.23 9.34 -38.11
N ALA A 12 -39.10 8.85 -39.35
CA ALA A 12 -38.28 7.68 -39.66
C ALA A 12 -36.80 7.92 -39.34
N PHE A 13 -36.28 9.12 -39.60
CA PHE A 13 -34.90 9.48 -39.28
C PHE A 13 -34.64 9.53 -37.77
N ILE A 14 -35.57 10.09 -36.99
CA ILE A 14 -35.49 10.12 -35.52
C ILE A 14 -35.51 8.70 -34.95
N LEU A 15 -36.38 7.82 -35.44
CA LEU A 15 -36.43 6.42 -35.01
C LEU A 15 -35.15 5.65 -35.34
N LEU A 16 -34.51 5.95 -36.47
CA LEU A 16 -33.24 5.35 -36.87
C LEU A 16 -32.10 5.80 -35.94
N ILE A 17 -32.03 7.09 -35.59
CA ILE A 17 -31.06 7.61 -34.62
C ILE A 17 -31.28 6.98 -33.24
N ILE A 18 -32.52 6.89 -32.76
CA ILE A 18 -32.84 6.24 -31.48
C ILE A 18 -32.44 4.76 -31.53
N GLY A 19 -32.70 4.07 -32.64
CA GLY A 19 -32.28 2.67 -32.84
C GLY A 19 -30.77 2.49 -32.79
N VAL A 20 -30.00 3.41 -33.37
CA VAL A 20 -28.53 3.40 -33.31
C VAL A 20 -28.03 3.68 -31.89
N ILE A 21 -28.62 4.65 -31.19
CA ILE A 21 -28.24 4.97 -29.80
C ILE A 21 -28.55 3.80 -28.86
N ILE A 22 -29.75 3.21 -28.95
CA ILE A 22 -30.13 2.02 -28.17
C ILE A 22 -29.22 0.84 -28.55
N GLY A 23 -28.90 0.65 -29.83
CA GLY A 23 -27.98 -0.39 -30.29
C GLY A 23 -26.58 -0.24 -29.70
N LEU A 24 -26.04 0.98 -29.64
CA LEU A 24 -24.76 1.28 -28.97
C LEU A 24 -24.83 1.09 -27.45
N TYR A 25 -25.96 1.45 -26.82
CA TYR A 25 -26.16 1.30 -25.38
C TYR A 25 -26.31 -0.16 -24.96
N VAL A 26 -27.02 -0.99 -25.75
CA VAL A 26 -27.19 -2.42 -25.48
C VAL A 26 -25.91 -3.21 -25.77
N ARG A 27 -25.09 -2.77 -26.75
CA ARG A 27 -23.78 -3.39 -27.05
C ARG A 27 -22.72 -3.17 -25.96
N LYS A 28 -22.94 -2.24 -25.03
CA LYS A 28 -22.10 -2.09 -23.81
C LYS A 28 -22.28 -3.25 -22.80
N LYS A 29 -23.17 -4.22 -23.02
CA LYS A 29 -23.35 -5.33 -22.07
C LYS A 29 -22.26 -6.40 -22.18
N LYS A 30 -21.66 -6.67 -21.01
CA LYS A 30 -20.70 -7.73 -20.60
C LYS A 30 -19.23 -7.33 -20.45
N GLN A 31 -18.89 -6.04 -20.44
CA GLN A 31 -17.61 -5.63 -19.88
C GLN A 31 -17.81 -5.44 -18.38
N SER A 32 -17.24 -6.34 -17.58
CA SER A 32 -17.18 -6.18 -16.14
C SER A 32 -16.02 -5.24 -15.82
N GLN A 33 -16.25 -4.33 -14.88
CA GLN A 33 -15.23 -3.38 -14.42
C GLN A 33 -15.04 -3.59 -12.93
N VAL A 34 -13.78 -3.60 -12.50
CA VAL A 34 -13.33 -3.74 -11.12
C VAL A 34 -12.36 -2.58 -10.85
N PHE A 35 -12.37 -2.05 -9.63
CA PHE A 35 -11.54 -0.90 -9.21
C PHE A 35 -11.73 0.37 -10.07
N ILE A 36 -12.98 0.70 -10.44
CA ILE A 36 -13.26 1.88 -11.29
C ILE A 36 -12.74 3.18 -10.68
N GLU A 37 -12.71 3.25 -9.35
CA GLU A 37 -12.28 4.43 -8.58
C GLU A 37 -10.77 4.46 -8.31
N SER A 38 -10.04 3.36 -8.57
CA SER A 38 -8.59 3.33 -8.36
C SER A 38 -7.83 3.99 -9.51
N ASP A 39 -6.53 4.19 -9.31
CA ASP A 39 -5.61 4.59 -10.37
C ASP A 39 -5.29 3.47 -11.36
N TYR A 40 -5.77 2.26 -11.06
CA TYR A 40 -5.53 1.03 -11.81
C TYR A 40 -6.83 0.29 -12.18
N PRO A 41 -7.77 0.90 -12.95
CA PRO A 41 -8.99 0.21 -13.34
C PRO A 41 -8.71 -1.10 -14.08
N PHE A 42 -9.43 -2.15 -13.68
CA PHE A 42 -9.39 -3.47 -14.29
C PHE A 42 -10.69 -3.74 -15.02
N THR A 43 -10.62 -4.09 -16.31
CA THR A 43 -11.81 -4.46 -17.05
C THR A 43 -11.61 -5.78 -17.77
N TYR A 44 -12.68 -6.58 -17.86
CA TYR A 44 -12.62 -7.84 -18.56
C TYR A 44 -13.90 -8.14 -19.34
N GLU A 45 -13.73 -8.95 -20.38
CA GLU A 45 -14.80 -9.44 -21.25
C GLU A 45 -14.51 -10.91 -21.59
N VAL A 46 -15.49 -11.79 -21.38
CA VAL A 46 -15.43 -13.17 -21.89
C VAL A 46 -15.82 -13.15 -23.37
N LEU A 47 -14.91 -13.55 -24.25
CA LEU A 47 -15.13 -13.59 -25.69
C LEU A 47 -15.89 -14.86 -26.10
N LYS A 48 -16.34 -14.89 -27.36
CA LYS A 48 -17.17 -15.99 -27.89
C LYS A 48 -16.43 -17.32 -27.98
N ASP A 49 -15.11 -17.30 -28.01
CA ASP A 49 -14.21 -18.46 -28.06
C ASP A 49 -13.77 -18.93 -26.66
N ASN A 50 -14.49 -18.51 -25.61
CA ASN A 50 -14.16 -18.80 -24.21
C ASN A 50 -12.76 -18.32 -23.79
N THR A 51 -12.27 -17.23 -24.38
CA THR A 51 -11.07 -16.52 -23.90
C THR A 51 -11.46 -15.29 -23.08
N LEU A 52 -10.57 -14.81 -22.20
CA LEU A 52 -10.75 -13.51 -21.53
C LEU A 52 -9.96 -12.45 -22.27
N LYS A 53 -10.62 -11.33 -22.56
CA LYS A 53 -9.95 -10.08 -22.88
C LYS A 53 -9.89 -9.23 -21.62
N ILE A 54 -8.69 -9.02 -21.10
CA ILE A 54 -8.42 -8.17 -19.94
C ILE A 54 -7.82 -6.85 -20.43
N THR A 55 -8.28 -5.72 -19.92
CA THR A 55 -7.71 -4.40 -20.18
C THR A 55 -7.41 -3.72 -18.85
N LEU A 56 -6.15 -3.35 -18.67
CA LEU A 56 -5.62 -2.65 -17.51
C LEU A 56 -5.37 -1.19 -17.88
N ASP A 57 -5.80 -0.27 -17.03
CA ASP A 57 -5.61 1.16 -17.24
C ASP A 57 -4.68 1.71 -16.17
N GLY A 58 -3.45 2.08 -16.55
CA GLY A 58 -2.49 2.81 -15.72
C GLY A 58 -2.24 4.21 -16.28
N SER A 59 -3.23 4.84 -16.91
CA SER A 59 -3.05 6.12 -17.61
C SER A 59 -2.71 7.30 -16.69
N LYS A 60 -2.87 7.15 -15.37
CA LYS A 60 -2.40 8.12 -14.35
C LYS A 60 -0.91 7.95 -14.03
N THR A 61 -0.31 6.80 -14.34
CA THR A 61 1.09 6.46 -14.04
C THR A 61 1.83 6.02 -15.31
N LYS A 62 1.80 6.86 -16.35
CA LYS A 62 2.28 6.52 -17.71
C LYS A 62 3.76 6.15 -17.80
N GLN A 63 4.56 6.53 -16.81
CA GLN A 63 5.97 6.20 -16.69
C GLN A 63 6.22 4.73 -16.30
N LEU A 64 5.22 4.07 -15.71
CA LEU A 64 5.28 2.67 -15.35
C LEU A 64 4.87 1.76 -16.52
N THR A 65 5.11 0.46 -16.42
CA THR A 65 4.74 -0.54 -17.42
C THR A 65 3.91 -1.66 -16.80
N TRP A 66 2.93 -2.19 -17.53
CA TRP A 66 2.22 -3.40 -17.15
C TRP A 66 3.00 -4.64 -17.58
N THR A 67 3.31 -5.49 -16.61
CA THR A 67 3.83 -6.84 -16.82
C THR A 67 2.85 -7.86 -16.24
N TYR A 68 3.06 -9.15 -16.53
CA TYR A 68 2.26 -10.22 -15.95
C TYR A 68 3.13 -11.41 -15.59
N GLU A 69 2.67 -12.16 -14.59
CA GLU A 69 3.24 -13.41 -14.12
C GLU A 69 2.10 -14.42 -13.97
N ILE A 70 2.32 -15.66 -14.43
CA ILE A 70 1.35 -16.75 -14.33
C ILE A 70 1.92 -17.74 -13.33
N GLU A 71 1.13 -18.12 -12.32
CA GLU A 71 1.57 -19.06 -11.30
C GLU A 71 1.75 -20.47 -11.86
N ASP A 72 0.79 -20.93 -12.67
CA ASP A 72 0.86 -22.20 -13.39
C ASP A 72 0.43 -22.02 -14.85
N GLU A 73 1.40 -22.12 -15.76
CA GLU A 73 1.22 -21.97 -17.21
C GLU A 73 0.59 -23.19 -17.90
N GLU A 74 0.40 -24.31 -17.19
CA GLU A 74 -0.22 -25.51 -17.75
C GLU A 74 -1.70 -25.26 -18.12
N TYR A 75 -2.41 -24.48 -17.30
CA TYR A 75 -3.85 -24.28 -17.45
C TYR A 75 -4.24 -23.17 -18.43
N ILE A 76 -3.37 -22.18 -18.65
CA ILE A 76 -3.67 -21.00 -19.47
C ILE A 76 -2.48 -20.50 -20.29
N SER A 77 -2.77 -19.66 -21.28
CA SER A 77 -1.79 -18.77 -21.91
C SER A 77 -2.27 -17.33 -21.80
N VAL A 78 -1.33 -16.39 -21.64
CA VAL A 78 -1.59 -14.95 -21.69
C VAL A 78 -0.78 -14.36 -22.83
N THR A 79 -1.43 -13.60 -23.71
CA THR A 79 -0.79 -12.92 -24.85
C THR A 79 -1.14 -11.43 -24.83
N PRO A 80 -0.15 -10.52 -24.81
CA PRO A 80 -0.39 -9.09 -24.98
C PRO A 80 -1.02 -8.79 -26.35
N LYS A 81 -2.10 -8.01 -26.34
CA LYS A 81 -2.75 -7.53 -27.56
C LYS A 81 -2.11 -6.23 -28.01
N GLY A 82 -0.96 -6.35 -28.66
CA GLY A 82 -0.16 -5.21 -29.10
C GLY A 82 0.71 -4.64 -27.98
N LYS A 83 1.31 -3.47 -28.23
CA LYS A 83 2.12 -2.75 -27.24
C LYS A 83 1.23 -1.91 -26.34
N GLU A 84 1.64 -1.75 -25.09
CA GLU A 84 1.03 -0.78 -24.18
C GLU A 84 1.06 0.62 -24.79
N HIS A 85 -0.04 1.37 -24.64
CA HIS A 85 -0.13 2.75 -25.10
C HIS A 85 -0.81 3.64 -24.07
N GLY A 86 -0.13 4.70 -23.64
CA GLY A 86 -0.67 5.68 -22.69
C GLY A 86 -1.04 5.08 -21.34
N GLY A 87 -0.28 4.09 -20.85
CA GLY A 87 -0.57 3.38 -19.59
C GLY A 87 -1.58 2.24 -19.73
N LYS A 88 -2.18 2.04 -20.92
CA LYS A 88 -3.22 1.02 -21.14
C LYS A 88 -2.65 -0.21 -21.82
N ALA A 89 -2.82 -1.36 -21.17
CA ALA A 89 -2.42 -2.65 -21.70
C ALA A 89 -3.64 -3.56 -21.87
N THR A 90 -3.64 -4.40 -22.91
CA THR A 90 -4.70 -5.39 -23.14
C THR A 90 -4.06 -6.76 -23.28
N PHE A 91 -4.65 -7.76 -22.64
CA PHE A 91 -4.19 -9.14 -22.64
C PHE A 91 -5.33 -10.06 -23.10
N ILE A 92 -4.98 -11.10 -23.85
CA ILE A 92 -5.87 -12.21 -24.17
C ILE A 92 -5.42 -13.41 -23.34
N VAL A 93 -6.34 -13.96 -22.55
CA VAL A 93 -6.11 -15.16 -21.75
C VAL A 93 -6.90 -16.31 -22.38
N ALA A 94 -6.20 -17.35 -22.80
CA ALA A 94 -6.82 -18.52 -23.43
C ALA A 94 -6.59 -19.78 -22.58
N PRO A 95 -7.61 -20.62 -22.38
CA PRO A 95 -7.49 -21.87 -21.63
C PRO A 95 -6.66 -22.92 -22.41
N LYS A 96 -5.86 -23.72 -21.69
CA LYS A 96 -5.06 -24.85 -22.21
C LYS A 96 -5.48 -26.19 -21.62
N ALA A 97 -5.74 -26.22 -20.31
CA ALA A 97 -6.15 -27.40 -19.56
C ALA A 97 -7.10 -27.00 -18.42
N SER A 98 -7.91 -27.94 -17.93
CA SER A 98 -8.80 -27.72 -16.79
C SER A 98 -7.98 -27.64 -15.49
N GLY A 99 -8.32 -26.68 -14.62
CA GLY A 99 -7.57 -26.44 -13.39
C GLY A 99 -7.71 -25.02 -12.85
N LEU A 100 -6.87 -24.70 -11.86
CA LEU A 100 -6.85 -23.44 -11.14
C LEU A 100 -5.46 -22.82 -11.24
N THR A 101 -5.40 -21.51 -11.46
CA THR A 101 -4.15 -20.75 -11.52
C THR A 101 -4.42 -19.30 -11.15
N ASN A 102 -3.37 -18.50 -10.99
CA ASN A 102 -3.48 -17.07 -10.75
C ASN A 102 -2.65 -16.30 -11.78
N ILE A 103 -3.17 -15.17 -12.22
CA ILE A 103 -2.40 -14.19 -13.00
C ILE A 103 -2.16 -12.97 -12.12
N LYS A 104 -0.90 -12.61 -11.94
CA LYS A 104 -0.50 -11.36 -11.30
C LYS A 104 -0.17 -10.35 -12.39
N PHE A 105 -0.94 -9.30 -12.52
CA PHE A 105 -0.61 -8.16 -13.37
C PHE A 105 0.08 -7.09 -12.52
N LYS A 106 1.33 -6.76 -12.85
CA LYS A 106 2.15 -5.82 -12.07
C LYS A 106 2.33 -4.53 -12.83
N ARG A 107 2.05 -3.39 -12.19
CA ARG A 107 2.38 -2.06 -12.69
C ARG A 107 3.72 -1.67 -12.09
N SER A 108 4.79 -1.73 -12.87
CA SER A 108 6.14 -1.71 -12.33
C SER A 108 7.07 -0.75 -13.07
N THR A 109 8.15 -0.37 -12.41
CA THR A 109 9.33 0.26 -13.02
C THR A 109 10.59 -0.19 -12.29
N ASP A 110 11.74 0.03 -12.91
CA ASP A 110 13.01 0.08 -12.19
C ASP A 110 13.11 1.45 -11.52
N LEU A 111 13.31 1.46 -10.21
CA LEU A 111 13.56 2.66 -9.43
C LEU A 111 14.98 2.58 -8.86
N ALA A 112 15.91 3.21 -9.57
CA ALA A 112 17.33 3.27 -9.20
C ALA A 112 18.00 1.89 -9.00
N GLY A 113 17.65 0.90 -9.85
CA GLY A 113 18.16 -0.47 -9.79
C GLY A 113 17.31 -1.42 -8.92
N TYR A 114 16.22 -0.94 -8.34
CA TYR A 114 15.29 -1.73 -7.55
C TYR A 114 13.98 -1.95 -8.30
N ALA A 115 13.56 -3.20 -8.39
CA ALA A 115 12.28 -3.55 -9.02
C ALA A 115 11.13 -3.12 -8.10
N TYR A 116 10.39 -2.10 -8.54
CA TYR A 116 9.29 -1.52 -7.79
C TYR A 116 7.96 -1.80 -8.49
N ASP A 117 7.02 -2.38 -7.74
CA ASP A 117 5.64 -2.64 -8.17
C ASP A 117 4.70 -1.63 -7.50
N ALA A 118 4.15 -0.68 -8.26
CA ALA A 118 3.18 0.32 -7.77
C ALA A 118 1.78 -0.25 -7.55
N ALA A 119 1.46 -1.33 -8.26
CA ALA A 119 0.21 -2.04 -8.10
C ALA A 119 0.36 -3.48 -8.60
N VAL A 120 -0.30 -4.40 -7.89
CA VAL A 120 -0.43 -5.80 -8.31
C VAL A 120 -1.91 -6.16 -8.30
N ILE A 121 -2.44 -6.49 -9.48
CA ILE A 121 -3.78 -7.04 -9.61
C ILE A 121 -3.67 -8.56 -9.69
N ASN A 122 -4.23 -9.23 -8.68
CA ASN A 122 -4.33 -10.68 -8.65
C ASN A 122 -5.66 -11.09 -9.27
N ALA A 123 -5.60 -12.03 -10.21
CA ALA A 123 -6.73 -12.48 -10.98
C ALA A 123 -6.78 -14.03 -10.96
N PRO A 124 -7.44 -14.63 -9.96
CA PRO A 124 -7.55 -16.09 -9.86
C PRO A 124 -8.43 -16.64 -10.97
N ILE A 125 -7.87 -17.53 -11.77
CA ILE A 125 -8.51 -18.13 -12.92
C ILE A 125 -8.94 -19.56 -12.60
N TYR A 126 -10.16 -19.91 -13.00
CA TYR A 126 -10.65 -21.27 -13.06
C TYR A 126 -10.96 -21.65 -14.50
N VAL A 127 -10.38 -22.76 -14.95
CA VAL A 127 -10.65 -23.36 -16.25
C VAL A 127 -11.41 -24.67 -16.04
N THR A 128 -12.56 -24.80 -16.69
CA THR A 128 -13.43 -25.98 -16.57
C THR A 128 -13.73 -26.58 -17.94
N GLU A 129 -14.00 -27.88 -17.98
CA GLU A 129 -14.48 -28.57 -19.18
C GLU A 129 -15.99 -28.40 -19.31
N THR A 130 -16.42 -28.03 -20.51
CA THR A 130 -17.84 -27.91 -20.87
C THR A 130 -18.12 -28.71 -22.12
N ASN A 131 -19.41 -28.91 -22.44
CA ASN A 131 -19.83 -29.59 -23.68
C ASN A 131 -19.31 -28.91 -24.98
N GLY A 132 -18.80 -27.69 -24.89
CA GLY A 132 -18.23 -26.92 -26.01
C GLY A 132 -16.70 -26.76 -25.97
N GLY A 133 -16.00 -27.47 -25.09
CA GLY A 133 -14.56 -27.34 -24.85
C GLY A 133 -14.24 -26.67 -23.51
N LEU A 134 -13.01 -26.15 -23.38
CA LEU A 134 -12.61 -25.44 -22.16
C LEU A 134 -13.30 -24.09 -22.04
N ALA A 135 -13.72 -23.75 -20.83
CA ALA A 135 -14.27 -22.46 -20.47
C ALA A 135 -13.47 -21.84 -19.33
N ILE A 136 -13.22 -20.54 -19.43
CA ILE A 136 -12.48 -19.76 -18.46
C ILE A 136 -13.41 -18.83 -17.68
N SER A 137 -13.20 -18.73 -16.37
CA SER A 137 -13.84 -17.75 -15.50
C SER A 137 -12.86 -17.32 -14.40
N PHE A 138 -13.21 -16.28 -13.65
CA PHE A 138 -12.52 -16.04 -12.39
C PHE A 138 -13.07 -16.97 -11.31
N LEU A 139 -12.20 -17.50 -10.44
CA LEU A 139 -12.62 -18.26 -9.26
C LEU A 139 -13.34 -17.35 -8.27
N GLU A 140 -12.79 -16.16 -8.07
CA GLU A 140 -13.32 -15.09 -7.23
C GLU A 140 -13.02 -13.73 -7.87
N ASN A 141 -13.55 -12.64 -7.31
CA ASN A 141 -13.28 -11.33 -7.86
C ASN A 141 -11.77 -11.01 -7.79
N PRO A 142 -11.17 -10.49 -8.87
CA PRO A 142 -9.81 -9.95 -8.80
C PRO A 142 -9.69 -8.96 -7.65
N TRP A 143 -8.52 -8.90 -7.01
CA TRP A 143 -8.19 -7.89 -5.98
C TRP A 143 -6.93 -7.12 -6.36
N LEU A 144 -6.87 -5.88 -5.90
CA LEU A 144 -5.77 -4.95 -6.11
C LEU A 144 -4.97 -4.83 -4.80
N ALA A 145 -3.68 -5.11 -4.88
CA ALA A 145 -2.71 -4.70 -3.87
C ALA A 145 -2.00 -3.44 -4.39
N VAL A 146 -2.13 -2.33 -3.67
CA VAL A 146 -1.39 -1.10 -4.00
C VAL A 146 0.00 -1.24 -3.38
N GLY A 147 1.01 -0.98 -4.19
CA GLY A 147 2.40 -1.02 -3.75
C GLY A 147 2.79 0.22 -2.95
N PRO A 148 4.05 0.29 -2.53
CA PRO A 148 4.53 1.44 -1.77
C PRO A 148 4.54 2.72 -2.63
N GLU A 149 4.51 3.90 -2.02
CA GLU A 149 4.50 5.18 -2.72
C GLU A 149 5.93 5.71 -2.89
N PRO A 150 6.41 5.99 -4.10
CA PRO A 150 7.77 6.46 -4.31
C PRO A 150 7.89 7.96 -4.05
N VAL A 151 9.04 8.36 -3.49
CA VAL A 151 9.38 9.74 -3.17
C VAL A 151 10.78 10.03 -3.71
N ALA A 152 10.98 11.27 -4.16
CA ALA A 152 12.22 11.71 -4.81
C ALA A 152 12.65 10.84 -6.01
N GLU A 153 11.68 10.37 -6.81
CA GLU A 153 11.87 9.54 -8.02
C GLU A 153 12.83 10.16 -9.05
N ASP A 154 12.93 11.48 -9.06
CA ASP A 154 13.77 12.26 -9.97
C ASP A 154 15.24 12.38 -9.48
N THR A 155 15.60 11.65 -8.43
CA THR A 155 16.93 11.68 -7.81
C THR A 155 17.63 10.32 -7.89
N ASP A 156 18.94 10.31 -7.63
CA ASP A 156 19.70 9.06 -7.54
C ASP A 156 19.42 8.28 -6.26
N TYR A 157 18.74 8.88 -5.27
CA TYR A 157 18.48 8.30 -3.94
C TYR A 157 16.97 8.34 -3.61
N PRO A 158 16.10 7.75 -4.44
CA PRO A 158 14.68 7.68 -4.12
C PRO A 158 14.45 6.79 -2.89
N PHE A 159 13.32 7.01 -2.24
CA PHE A 159 12.83 6.13 -1.18
C PHE A 159 11.35 5.83 -1.38
N LEU A 160 10.86 4.82 -0.68
CA LEU A 160 9.46 4.38 -0.78
C LEU A 160 8.77 4.52 0.58
N ILE A 161 7.52 4.95 0.58
CA ILE A 161 6.61 4.85 1.73
C ILE A 161 5.91 3.51 1.63
N SER A 162 6.19 2.61 2.56
CA SER A 162 5.68 1.24 2.61
C SER A 162 4.98 0.96 3.95
N TYR A 163 4.36 -0.21 4.04
CA TYR A 163 3.82 -0.75 5.28
C TYR A 163 4.34 -2.17 5.45
N ASN A 164 4.90 -2.46 6.63
CA ASN A 164 5.41 -3.78 6.94
C ASN A 164 4.27 -4.79 7.19
N GLU A 165 4.60 -6.05 7.49
CA GLU A 165 3.61 -7.13 7.68
C GLU A 165 2.61 -6.89 8.82
N VAL A 166 2.96 -6.04 9.80
CA VAL A 166 2.07 -5.66 10.90
C VAL A 166 1.32 -4.35 10.64
N GLY A 167 1.42 -3.80 9.42
CA GLY A 167 0.75 -2.56 9.02
C GLY A 167 1.39 -1.29 9.57
N SER A 168 2.63 -1.35 10.07
CA SER A 168 3.35 -0.14 10.49
C SER A 168 4.01 0.53 9.29
N PRO A 169 3.91 1.87 9.15
CA PRO A 169 4.54 2.59 8.07
C PRO A 169 6.06 2.58 8.19
N GLU A 170 6.74 2.41 7.07
CA GLU A 170 8.19 2.44 6.97
C GLU A 170 8.65 3.21 5.73
N LEU A 171 9.81 3.86 5.83
CA LEU A 171 10.51 4.45 4.70
C LEU A 171 11.60 3.48 4.25
N LEU A 172 11.53 3.03 2.99
CA LEU A 172 12.54 2.14 2.40
C LEU A 172 13.51 2.95 1.54
N TYR A 173 14.75 3.08 2.00
CA TYR A 173 15.81 3.77 1.31
C TYR A 173 16.58 2.80 0.41
N ILE A 174 16.27 2.82 -0.88
CA ILE A 174 16.73 1.84 -1.87
C ILE A 174 18.26 1.79 -2.00
N LYS A 175 18.94 2.92 -1.79
CA LYS A 175 20.41 3.03 -1.83
C LYS A 175 21.02 3.33 -0.46
N GLY A 176 20.35 2.86 0.59
CA GLY A 176 20.67 3.19 1.97
C GLY A 176 20.25 4.60 2.37
N LYS A 177 20.12 4.81 3.67
CA LYS A 177 19.61 6.03 4.29
C LYS A 177 20.62 7.17 4.29
N ASN A 178 21.92 6.91 4.08
CA ASN A 178 23.04 7.81 4.43
C ASN A 178 22.91 9.30 4.06
N ASP A 179 22.10 9.66 3.08
CA ASP A 179 21.84 11.05 2.70
C ASP A 179 20.59 11.66 3.35
N TRP A 180 19.63 10.84 3.76
CA TRP A 180 18.32 11.22 4.26
C TRP A 180 18.24 11.25 5.80
N THR A 181 17.72 12.34 6.33
CA THR A 181 17.40 12.49 7.76
C THR A 181 15.94 12.83 7.95
N VAL A 182 15.28 12.12 8.87
CA VAL A 182 13.88 12.37 9.25
C VAL A 182 13.82 13.26 10.48
N ALA A 183 12.94 14.26 10.46
CA ALA A 183 12.66 15.11 11.61
C ALA A 183 11.15 15.40 11.73
N ASP A 184 10.62 15.26 12.94
CA ASP A 184 9.26 15.68 13.31
C ASP A 184 9.32 16.95 14.18
N PRO A 185 8.91 18.12 13.66
CA PRO A 185 8.96 19.37 14.42
C PRO A 185 8.02 19.37 15.65
N ASN A 186 7.01 18.51 15.68
CA ASN A 186 6.00 18.47 16.74
C ASN A 186 6.27 17.38 17.80
N ASN A 187 7.27 16.52 17.62
CA ASN A 187 7.58 15.37 18.49
C ASN A 187 6.36 14.46 18.74
N ILE A 188 5.51 14.27 17.73
CA ILE A 188 4.37 13.35 17.72
C ILE A 188 4.81 11.94 17.33
N VAL A 189 5.80 11.83 16.45
CA VAL A 189 6.39 10.56 16.02
C VAL A 189 7.89 10.49 16.28
N THR A 190 8.39 9.27 16.36
CA THR A 190 9.81 8.91 16.38
C THR A 190 10.07 7.85 15.32
N THR A 191 11.34 7.64 14.99
CA THR A 191 11.72 6.63 14.01
C THR A 191 12.73 5.64 14.55
N MET A 192 12.73 4.42 14.02
CA MET A 192 13.78 3.42 14.25
C MET A 192 14.31 2.96 12.91
N ILE A 193 15.64 2.92 12.78
CA ILE A 193 16.31 2.51 11.55
C ILE A 193 16.77 1.06 11.70
N SER A 194 16.59 0.28 10.65
CA SER A 194 17.13 -1.06 10.47
C SER A 194 17.85 -1.13 9.13
N SER A 195 19.10 -1.60 9.13
CA SER A 195 19.87 -1.76 7.91
C SER A 195 19.73 -3.16 7.32
N GLY A 196 19.31 -3.24 6.07
CA GLY A 196 19.23 -4.48 5.30
C GLY A 196 20.59 -4.93 4.78
N ALA A 197 20.77 -6.25 4.68
CA ALA A 197 21.99 -6.84 4.12
C ALA A 197 22.13 -6.64 2.59
N ASP A 198 21.03 -6.29 1.94
CA ASP A 198 20.92 -5.99 0.51
C ASP A 198 21.21 -4.52 0.17
N GLY A 199 21.55 -3.70 1.18
CA GLY A 199 21.81 -2.27 1.01
C GLY A 199 20.54 -1.40 1.03
N VAL A 200 19.37 -1.99 1.28
CA VAL A 200 18.13 -1.26 1.53
C VAL A 200 18.02 -1.01 3.03
N ASP A 201 17.95 0.25 3.44
CA ASP A 201 17.65 0.60 4.83
C ASP A 201 16.14 0.81 4.99
N SER A 202 15.56 0.32 6.09
CA SER A 202 14.18 0.60 6.50
C SER A 202 14.18 1.54 7.71
N GLU A 203 13.29 2.53 7.70
CA GLU A 203 13.03 3.39 8.83
C GLU A 203 11.55 3.37 9.20
N ILE A 204 11.24 2.72 10.31
CA ILE A 204 9.87 2.54 10.79
C ILE A 204 9.46 3.77 11.58
N ILE A 205 8.25 4.29 11.30
CA ILE A 205 7.68 5.45 11.98
C ILE A 205 6.74 4.97 13.09
N TYR A 206 6.99 5.42 14.32
CA TYR A 206 6.20 5.10 15.49
C TYR A 206 5.63 6.36 16.13
N LYS A 207 4.49 6.21 16.80
CA LYS A 207 4.00 7.24 17.72
C LYS A 207 5.02 7.43 18.85
N PHE A 208 5.36 8.68 19.12
CA PHE A 208 6.19 9.02 20.27
C PHE A 208 5.37 8.80 21.55
N VAL A 209 5.94 8.04 22.50
CA VAL A 209 5.35 7.82 23.81
C VAL A 209 6.37 8.23 24.86
N GLU A 210 5.99 9.16 25.74
CA GLU A 210 6.86 9.62 26.81
C GLU A 210 7.00 8.49 27.86
N THR A 211 8.19 7.91 27.97
CA THR A 211 8.48 6.99 29.06
C THR A 211 8.89 7.78 30.28
N LYS A 212 8.10 7.71 31.37
CA LYS A 212 8.50 8.26 32.65
C LYS A 212 9.13 7.15 33.48
N THR A 213 10.42 7.28 33.77
CA THR A 213 11.06 6.43 34.77
C THR A 213 10.63 6.91 36.14
N VAL A 214 9.74 6.16 36.78
CA VAL A 214 9.39 6.40 38.18
C VAL A 214 10.44 5.68 39.03
N GLN A 215 11.41 6.44 39.54
CA GLN A 215 12.27 5.92 40.60
C GLN A 215 11.47 5.93 41.90
N ALA A 216 11.03 4.74 42.34
CA ALA A 216 10.54 4.58 43.70
C ALA A 216 11.71 4.79 44.66
N SER A 217 11.73 5.93 45.36
CA SER A 217 12.61 6.11 46.51
C SER A 217 12.03 5.29 47.67
N VAL A 218 12.78 4.31 48.16
CA VAL A 218 12.47 3.61 49.41
C VAL A 218 12.40 4.67 50.51
N THR A 219 11.28 4.77 51.21
CA THR A 219 11.18 5.63 52.39
C THR A 219 11.66 4.85 53.62
N ASP A 220 12.15 5.53 54.67
CA ASP A 220 12.65 4.87 55.89
C ASP A 220 11.61 3.93 56.55
N ALA A 221 10.32 4.08 56.21
CA ALA A 221 9.23 3.22 56.67
C ALA A 221 9.20 1.82 55.99
N ASP A 222 9.87 1.65 54.85
CA ASP A 222 9.91 0.39 54.09
C ASP A 222 11.14 -0.48 54.47
N LEU A 223 11.96 -0.03 55.44
CA LEU A 223 13.18 -0.68 55.92
C LEU A 223 13.00 -1.37 57.29
N GLU A 224 11.83 -1.94 57.59
CA GLU A 224 11.70 -2.81 58.77
C GLU A 224 12.66 -4.01 58.64
N GLY A 225 13.67 -4.07 59.53
CA GLY A 225 14.70 -5.13 59.56
C GLY A 225 16.11 -4.70 59.15
N TYR A 226 16.34 -3.41 58.89
CA TYR A 226 17.67 -2.86 58.63
C TYR A 226 18.03 -1.81 59.70
N SER A 227 19.23 -1.87 60.25
CA SER A 227 19.76 -0.85 61.16
C SER A 227 21.17 -0.46 60.76
N ILE A 228 21.60 0.77 61.09
CA ILE A 228 22.99 1.19 60.91
C ILE A 228 23.64 1.15 62.29
N ASP A 229 24.72 0.40 62.42
CA ASP A 229 25.44 0.34 63.69
C ASP A 229 26.21 1.63 63.99
N SER A 230 26.79 1.69 65.19
CA SER A 230 27.53 2.87 65.65
C SER A 230 28.76 3.23 64.81
N ASN A 231 29.20 2.36 63.91
CA ASN A 231 30.33 2.60 63.00
C ASN A 231 29.87 3.05 61.60
N GLY A 232 28.56 3.13 61.37
CA GLY A 232 27.99 3.49 60.08
C GLY A 232 27.81 2.32 59.12
N GLU A 233 27.93 1.07 59.59
CA GLU A 233 27.75 -0.12 58.75
C GLU A 233 26.30 -0.63 58.82
N LEU A 234 25.77 -1.06 57.67
CA LEU A 234 24.41 -1.59 57.55
C LEU A 234 24.34 -3.01 58.12
N GLN A 235 23.53 -3.21 59.16
CA GLN A 235 23.20 -4.49 59.78
C GLN A 235 21.83 -4.95 59.26
N ILE A 236 21.76 -6.20 58.80
CA ILE A 236 20.53 -6.84 58.31
C ILE A 236 20.10 -7.85 59.37
N ASP A 237 18.90 -7.70 59.94
CA ASP A 237 18.40 -8.63 60.97
C ASP A 237 18.24 -10.04 60.39
N GLU A 238 18.57 -11.08 61.18
CA GLU A 238 18.64 -12.49 60.76
C GLU A 238 17.29 -13.13 60.32
N GLY A 239 16.22 -12.34 60.21
CA GLY A 239 14.93 -12.73 59.65
C GLY A 239 14.42 -11.83 58.52
N ALA A 240 15.19 -10.79 58.14
CA ALA A 240 14.83 -9.87 57.08
C ALA A 240 15.09 -10.51 55.72
N PHE A 241 14.03 -11.01 55.08
CA PHE A 241 14.12 -11.31 53.66
C PHE A 241 14.25 -9.98 52.89
N PRO A 242 15.18 -9.86 51.92
CA PRO A 242 15.20 -8.71 51.03
C PRO A 242 13.95 -8.76 50.14
N MET A 243 12.81 -8.30 50.67
CA MET A 243 11.51 -8.28 49.99
C MET A 243 11.34 -7.03 49.11
N GLY A 244 12.34 -6.15 49.05
CA GLY A 244 12.37 -5.02 48.14
C GLY A 244 13.50 -5.17 47.14
N SER A 245 13.29 -5.89 46.04
CA SER A 245 14.06 -5.56 44.83
C SER A 245 13.70 -4.12 44.49
N ILE A 246 14.68 -3.21 44.43
CA ILE A 246 14.48 -1.88 43.85
C ILE A 246 14.14 -2.11 42.38
N GLY A 247 12.85 -2.31 42.10
CA GLY A 247 12.33 -2.43 40.76
C GLY A 247 12.19 -1.02 40.21
N THR A 248 12.99 -0.67 39.23
CA THR A 248 12.63 0.45 38.36
C THR A 248 11.42 0.01 37.54
N THR A 249 10.23 0.45 37.92
CA THR A 249 9.04 0.29 37.07
C THR A 249 9.07 1.38 36.01
N GLN A 250 9.15 0.96 34.75
CA GLN A 250 8.99 1.86 33.63
C GLN A 250 7.49 1.97 33.34
N GLU A 251 6.89 3.11 33.70
CA GLU A 251 5.51 3.40 33.31
C GLU A 251 5.52 4.05 31.93
N VAL A 252 4.81 3.43 31.00
CA VAL A 252 4.57 3.97 29.67
C VAL A 252 3.36 4.90 29.78
N TYR A 253 3.60 6.20 29.64
CA TYR A 253 2.55 7.21 29.70
C TYR A 253 2.33 7.79 28.30
N ASP A 254 1.18 7.50 27.70
CA ASP A 254 0.76 8.12 26.44
C ASP A 254 -0.32 9.18 26.73
N PRO A 255 0.04 10.48 26.83
CA PRO A 255 -0.93 11.55 27.08
C PRO A 255 -1.93 11.74 25.93
N THR A 256 -1.67 11.11 24.79
CA THR A 256 -2.45 11.26 23.56
C THR A 256 -3.20 9.98 23.18
N ALA A 257 -3.32 9.03 24.11
CA ALA A 257 -4.11 7.82 23.90
C ALA A 257 -5.58 8.17 23.57
N GLY A 258 -6.10 7.63 22.47
CA GLY A 258 -7.46 7.89 21.99
C GLY A 258 -7.68 9.24 21.29
N MET A 259 -6.61 10.00 21.02
CA MET A 259 -6.67 11.23 20.23
C MET A 259 -6.35 10.97 18.76
N ILE A 260 -6.96 11.75 17.86
CA ILE A 260 -6.50 11.88 16.48
C ILE A 260 -5.36 12.90 16.47
N LEU A 261 -4.22 12.53 15.88
CA LEU A 261 -3.05 13.38 15.77
C LEU A 261 -2.62 13.50 14.32
N ASP A 262 -2.27 14.72 13.91
CA ASP A 262 -1.72 15.01 12.59
C ASP A 262 -0.38 15.72 12.77
N THR A 263 0.65 15.30 12.03
CA THR A 263 1.92 16.01 11.91
C THR A 263 2.46 15.92 10.49
N THR A 264 3.35 16.84 10.13
CA THR A 264 4.12 16.74 8.89
C THR A 264 5.57 16.54 9.29
N ILE A 265 6.15 15.39 8.93
CA ILE A 265 7.57 15.13 9.10
C ILE A 265 8.32 15.61 7.86
N THR A 266 9.59 15.95 8.06
CA THR A 266 10.50 16.31 6.95
C THR A 266 11.52 15.21 6.75
N VAL A 267 11.78 14.85 5.50
CA VAL A 267 12.84 13.93 5.09
C VAL A 267 13.82 14.74 4.24
N GLN A 268 14.99 15.03 4.81
CA GLN A 268 15.95 15.98 4.24
C GLN A 268 17.17 15.25 3.70
N SER A 269 17.54 15.56 2.46
CA SER A 269 18.79 15.15 1.84
C SER A 269 19.79 16.31 1.89
N GLN A 270 20.93 16.09 2.54
CA GLN A 270 22.00 17.09 2.61
C GLN A 270 22.74 17.21 1.28
N THR A 271 23.00 16.08 0.62
CA THR A 271 23.76 16.04 -0.64
C THR A 271 22.98 16.64 -1.80
N LEU A 272 21.65 16.44 -1.83
CA LEU A 272 20.79 16.96 -2.88
C LEU A 272 20.23 18.36 -2.55
N ASN A 273 20.45 18.86 -1.33
CA ASN A 273 19.84 20.09 -0.81
C ASN A 273 18.31 20.09 -1.04
N ARG A 274 17.67 18.99 -0.62
CA ARG A 274 16.26 18.69 -0.90
C ARG A 274 15.53 18.33 0.38
N THR A 275 14.28 18.79 0.48
CA THR A 275 13.37 18.44 1.57
C THR A 275 12.10 17.86 0.99
N GLU A 276 11.75 16.68 1.44
CA GLU A 276 10.45 16.05 1.22
C GLU A 276 9.60 16.20 2.48
N TYR A 277 8.29 16.32 2.28
CA TYR A 277 7.31 16.49 3.34
C TYR A 277 6.39 15.28 3.33
N LEU A 278 6.23 14.62 4.47
CA LEU A 278 5.32 13.49 4.61
C LEU A 278 4.28 13.83 5.67
N ASP A 279 3.01 13.70 5.30
CA ASP A 279 1.90 13.86 6.22
C ASP A 279 1.68 12.56 6.97
N VAL A 280 1.59 12.67 8.29
CA VAL A 280 1.42 11.55 9.21
C VAL A 280 0.12 11.74 9.98
N HIS A 281 -0.77 10.77 9.82
CA HIS A 281 -2.06 10.72 10.52
C HIS A 281 -2.09 9.54 11.48
N ILE A 282 -2.40 9.81 12.75
CA ILE A 282 -2.58 8.79 13.78
C ILE A 282 -4.05 8.78 14.20
N ASP A 283 -4.72 7.66 13.99
CA ASP A 283 -6.13 7.50 14.36
C ASP A 283 -6.32 7.21 15.86
N VAL A 284 -7.57 7.15 16.30
CA VAL A 284 -7.94 6.89 17.70
C VAL A 284 -7.48 5.51 18.23
N ASN A 285 -7.17 4.57 17.33
CA ASN A 285 -6.67 3.24 17.66
C ASN A 285 -5.13 3.17 17.64
N GLY A 286 -4.46 4.27 17.29
CA GLY A 286 -3.02 4.32 17.14
C GLY A 286 -2.50 3.83 15.78
N ASN A 287 -3.38 3.60 14.80
CA ASN A 287 -2.94 3.26 13.44
C ASN A 287 -2.30 4.50 12.80
N ILE A 288 -1.12 4.33 12.22
CA ILE A 288 -0.36 5.40 11.60
C ILE A 288 -0.47 5.26 10.09
N THR A 289 -0.97 6.30 9.42
CA THR A 289 -0.93 6.43 7.95
C THR A 289 0.11 7.48 7.60
N VAL A 290 0.95 7.18 6.62
CA VAL A 290 1.93 8.12 6.06
C VAL A 290 1.67 8.28 4.57
N THR A 291 1.61 9.52 4.12
CA THR A 291 1.43 9.89 2.70
C THR A 291 2.37 11.01 2.31
N LYS A 292 2.65 11.14 1.02
CA LYS A 292 3.39 12.30 0.51
C LYS A 292 2.59 13.60 0.77
N GLY A 293 3.22 14.57 1.41
CA GLY A 293 2.67 15.88 1.71
C GLY A 293 3.20 16.99 0.78
N GLU A 294 2.68 18.20 0.97
CA GLU A 294 3.17 19.41 0.30
C GLU A 294 4.06 20.24 1.24
N ALA A 295 4.97 21.03 0.65
CA ALA A 295 5.69 22.03 1.41
C ALA A 295 4.71 23.02 2.07
N PRO A 296 4.92 23.40 3.35
CA PRO A 296 4.10 24.39 4.01
C PRO A 296 4.05 25.71 3.21
N LYS A 297 2.85 26.26 3.04
CA LYS A 297 2.67 27.58 2.44
C LYS A 297 3.08 28.63 3.48
N ASN A 298 4.23 29.27 3.26
CA ASN A 298 4.68 30.43 4.03
C ASN A 298 3.80 31.67 3.79
#